data_AF-A0A3C1P517-F1
#
_entry.id   AF-A0A3C1P517-F1
#
_cell.length_a   1.000
_cell.length_b   1.000
_cell.length_c   1.000
_cell.angle_alpha   90.00
_cell.angle_beta   90.00
_cell.angle_gamma   90.00
#
_symmetry.space_group_name_H-M   'P 1'
#
loop_
_entity.id
_entity.type
_entity.pdbx_description
1 polymer ?
#
loop_
_entity_poly.entity_id
_entity_poly.type
_entity_poly.pdbx_seq_one_letter_code
_entity_poly.pdbx_strand_id
1 'polypeptide(L)'
;MTGPDIAFLGPSLRQSEARALYPDLVVLPPAAMGDVLGAVNRHRPHAVALIDGTFLTNMSVYHKELLYAMEQGVWVLGGSSMGALRAAECDQYGMIGVGGIYERFASGELEDDDEVALTHADRTLEYQPVSDALVTIRAGIAGAEAAGLLTPDEASELIARQKARWFPDRRLSLVSRDAEEIGVDPDRCRAIHEFMRNDVVDPKREDALAVLARMAELPAEPAPVEERVTTVMSGVFAALLARDVAVEAHDGLEVSFDEMRRYAVLHDSEYETFLRRARQSQVLAGLSFQLGGPPSPEEELAARQQVAARVGVPVEEVDAWARSQDLDERGLRFLIRVEALTLRVERSWLGRARIGLITQPMLNEYRLAGRYDELKSAAALQHSAAATVHFDQSPSPMTVLRTLAALGWNFPPNIVEYLDEHDLGELGELMDTAETSVRAHYALFGLPLVESEGEEASIFDASEPMMTRGS
;
A
#
# COMPACT_ATOMS: atom_id res chain seq x y z
N MET A 1 -7.69 -10.96 12.92
CA MET A 1 -6.79 -11.76 12.05
C MET A 1 -7.57 -12.99 11.66
N THR A 2 -7.83 -13.15 10.38
CA THR A 2 -8.70 -14.20 9.81
C THR A 2 -8.19 -14.68 8.46
N GLY A 3 -7.04 -14.16 8.01
CA GLY A 3 -6.43 -14.52 6.75
C GLY A 3 -5.55 -15.76 6.88
N PRO A 4 -5.08 -16.27 5.74
CA PRO A 4 -4.19 -17.43 5.71
C PRO A 4 -2.87 -17.12 6.41
N ASP A 5 -2.24 -18.18 6.91
CA ASP A 5 -0.87 -18.14 7.38
C ASP A 5 0.10 -17.90 6.22
N ILE A 6 1.18 -17.16 6.46
CA ILE A 6 2.13 -16.74 5.43
C ILE A 6 3.54 -17.20 5.77
N ALA A 7 4.27 -17.71 4.78
CA ALA A 7 5.71 -17.97 4.89
C ALA A 7 6.49 -17.32 3.75
N PHE A 8 7.55 -16.58 4.08
CA PHE A 8 8.52 -16.06 3.13
C PHE A 8 9.64 -17.07 2.94
N LEU A 9 9.70 -17.72 1.78
CA LEU A 9 10.51 -18.92 1.57
C LEU A 9 11.05 -19.03 0.13
N GLY A 10 12.28 -19.54 0.01
CA GLY A 10 12.87 -19.89 -1.29
C GLY A 10 14.05 -20.86 -1.16
N PRO A 11 15.28 -20.38 -0.95
CA PRO A 11 16.48 -21.21 -1.00
C PRO A 11 16.58 -22.24 0.12
N SER A 12 15.97 -22.02 1.28
CA SER A 12 16.08 -22.94 2.41
C SER A 12 15.18 -24.17 2.29
N LEU A 13 14.04 -24.06 1.61
CA LEU A 13 13.09 -25.16 1.38
C LEU A 13 12.26 -24.84 0.13
N ARG A 14 12.04 -25.83 -0.74
CA ARG A 14 11.24 -25.63 -1.94
C ARG A 14 9.79 -25.27 -1.58
N GLN A 15 9.21 -24.32 -2.29
CA GLN A 15 7.84 -23.88 -2.03
C GLN A 15 6.82 -25.01 -2.23
N SER A 16 7.06 -25.88 -3.23
CA SER A 16 6.28 -27.08 -3.48
C SER A 16 6.24 -28.04 -2.29
N GLU A 17 7.36 -28.17 -1.57
CA GLU A 17 7.47 -29.01 -0.39
C GLU A 17 6.79 -28.38 0.84
N ALA A 18 6.96 -27.08 1.05
CA ALA A 18 6.28 -26.36 2.11
C ALA A 18 4.74 -26.48 1.99
N ARG A 19 4.20 -26.34 0.79
CA ARG A 19 2.76 -26.52 0.52
C ARG A 19 2.27 -27.95 0.70
N ALA A 20 3.13 -28.95 0.50
CA ALA A 20 2.77 -30.34 0.77
C ALA A 20 2.62 -30.61 2.27
N LEU A 21 3.41 -29.93 3.11
CA LEU A 21 3.36 -30.04 4.57
C LEU A 21 2.24 -29.19 5.18
N TYR A 22 2.03 -27.99 4.66
CA TYR A 22 1.02 -27.05 5.13
C TYR A 22 0.18 -26.53 3.93
N PRO A 23 -0.91 -27.22 3.56
CA PRO A 23 -1.66 -26.94 2.34
C PRO A 23 -2.31 -25.55 2.26
N ASP A 24 -2.76 -25.00 3.38
CA ASP A 24 -3.42 -23.69 3.46
C ASP A 24 -2.42 -22.51 3.59
N LEU A 25 -1.12 -22.81 3.58
CA LEU A 25 -0.05 -21.82 3.71
C LEU A 25 0.11 -21.00 2.42
N VAL A 26 0.06 -19.68 2.55
CA VAL A 26 0.46 -18.77 1.47
C VAL A 26 1.98 -18.62 1.50
N VAL A 27 2.64 -19.25 0.54
CA VAL A 27 4.09 -19.16 0.37
C VAL A 27 4.43 -18.00 -0.55
N LEU A 28 5.11 -16.99 0.01
CA LEU A 28 5.65 -15.83 -0.68
C LEU A 28 7.16 -16.01 -0.96
N PRO A 29 7.74 -15.24 -1.91
CA PRO A 29 9.18 -15.24 -2.18
C PRO A 29 10.04 -14.97 -0.92
N PRO A 30 11.37 -15.16 -0.99
CA PRO A 30 12.27 -14.62 0.03
C PRO A 30 12.00 -13.13 0.27
N ALA A 31 11.83 -12.73 1.53
CA ALA A 31 11.37 -11.39 1.88
C ALA A 31 12.45 -10.32 1.64
N ALA A 32 12.02 -9.20 1.06
CA ALA A 32 12.73 -7.93 1.04
C ALA A 32 12.06 -6.92 1.98
N MET A 33 12.71 -5.78 2.17
CA MET A 33 12.15 -4.63 2.89
C MET A 33 10.78 -4.22 2.31
N GLY A 34 9.77 -4.14 3.17
CA GLY A 34 8.38 -3.78 2.82
C GLY A 34 7.46 -4.98 2.63
N ASP A 35 7.99 -6.18 2.38
CA ASP A 35 7.17 -7.34 2.03
C ASP A 35 6.37 -7.87 3.20
N VAL A 36 6.97 -7.93 4.40
CA VAL A 36 6.26 -8.37 5.62
C VAL A 36 5.11 -7.43 5.92
N LEU A 37 5.35 -6.12 5.82
CA LEU A 37 4.32 -5.12 5.99
C LEU A 37 3.18 -5.29 4.97
N GLY A 38 3.52 -5.41 3.69
CA GLY A 38 2.57 -5.61 2.59
C GLY A 38 1.70 -6.83 2.84
N ALA A 39 2.32 -7.95 3.23
CA ALA A 39 1.63 -9.19 3.55
C ALA A 39 0.67 -9.05 4.74
N VAL A 40 1.10 -8.41 5.83
CA VAL A 40 0.26 -8.19 7.02
C VAL A 40 -0.96 -7.33 6.69
N ASN A 41 -0.77 -6.23 5.95
CA ASN A 41 -1.85 -5.32 5.61
C ASN A 41 -2.84 -5.94 4.61
N ARG A 42 -2.33 -6.66 3.59
CA ARG A 42 -3.15 -7.29 2.54
C ARG A 42 -3.94 -8.49 3.06
N HIS A 43 -3.26 -9.43 3.72
CA HIS A 43 -3.85 -10.73 4.04
C HIS A 43 -4.40 -10.81 5.45
N ARG A 44 -3.97 -9.95 6.38
CA ARG A 44 -4.31 -10.03 7.82
C ARG A 44 -4.09 -11.45 8.37
N PRO A 45 -2.87 -12.02 8.16
CA PRO A 45 -2.55 -13.38 8.52
C PRO A 45 -2.68 -13.59 10.02
N HIS A 46 -2.93 -14.84 10.42
CA HIS A 46 -2.83 -15.24 11.81
C HIS A 46 -1.35 -15.35 12.24
N ALA A 47 -0.52 -15.96 11.41
CA ALA A 47 0.92 -16.06 11.63
C ALA A 47 1.74 -15.73 10.36
N VAL A 48 2.95 -15.23 10.57
CA VAL A 48 3.96 -14.95 9.54
C VAL A 48 5.26 -15.65 9.92
N ALA A 49 5.72 -16.56 9.06
CA ALA A 49 7.04 -17.18 9.14
C ALA A 49 8.02 -16.48 8.19
N LEU A 50 9.02 -15.80 8.74
CA LEU A 50 10.16 -15.32 8.00
C LEU A 50 11.21 -16.43 7.97
N ILE A 51 11.36 -17.12 6.84
CA ILE A 51 12.37 -18.17 6.66
C ILE A 51 13.51 -17.62 5.82
N ASP A 52 13.23 -17.15 4.61
CA ASP A 52 14.23 -16.59 3.71
C ASP A 52 14.03 -15.11 3.46
N GLY A 53 15.14 -14.40 3.27
CA GLY A 53 15.18 -13.01 2.84
C GLY A 53 16.20 -12.79 1.74
N THR A 54 16.04 -11.72 0.98
CA THR A 54 16.93 -11.38 -0.13
C THR A 54 18.19 -10.65 0.35
N PHE A 55 19.36 -11.05 -0.16
CA PHE A 55 20.62 -10.33 0.04
C PHE A 55 21.07 -9.63 -1.25
N LEU A 56 21.78 -8.49 -1.13
CA LEU A 56 22.35 -7.65 -2.20
C LEU A 56 21.38 -6.95 -3.17
N THR A 57 20.42 -7.67 -3.75
CA THR A 57 19.56 -7.10 -4.80
C THR A 57 18.56 -6.10 -4.24
N ASN A 58 18.06 -6.39 -3.04
CA ASN A 58 17.12 -5.54 -2.31
C ASN A 58 17.63 -5.33 -0.89
N MET A 59 17.08 -4.33 -0.20
CA MET A 59 17.34 -4.16 1.23
C MET A 59 16.66 -5.30 2.01
N SER A 60 17.37 -5.82 3.02
CA SER A 60 16.84 -6.81 3.95
C SER A 60 15.63 -6.28 4.73
N VAL A 61 14.73 -7.19 5.12
CA VAL A 61 13.55 -6.89 5.96
C VAL A 61 13.95 -6.05 7.17
N TYR A 62 13.22 -4.98 7.50
CA TYR A 62 13.50 -4.22 8.72
C TYR A 62 12.86 -4.86 9.96
N HIS A 63 13.56 -4.83 11.10
CA HIS A 63 13.01 -5.26 12.39
C HIS A 63 11.69 -4.59 12.72
N LYS A 64 11.53 -3.31 12.36
CA LYS A 64 10.30 -2.57 12.63
C LYS A 64 9.08 -3.11 11.90
N GLU A 65 9.25 -3.76 10.75
CA GLU A 65 8.15 -4.45 10.06
C GLU A 65 7.66 -5.65 10.90
N LEU A 66 8.59 -6.37 11.52
CA LEU A 66 8.31 -7.49 12.41
C LEU A 66 7.65 -7.01 13.71
N LEU A 67 8.17 -5.94 14.32
CA LEU A 67 7.56 -5.30 15.49
C LEU A 67 6.14 -4.83 15.18
N TYR A 68 5.93 -4.20 14.03
CA TYR A 68 4.60 -3.77 13.60
C TYR A 68 3.65 -4.96 13.42
N ALA A 69 4.10 -6.06 12.80
CA ALA A 69 3.30 -7.28 12.66
C ALA A 69 2.87 -7.83 14.04
N MET A 70 3.80 -7.93 14.98
CA MET A 70 3.53 -8.38 16.35
C MET A 70 2.58 -7.42 17.10
N GLU A 71 2.73 -6.12 16.91
CA GLU A 71 1.81 -5.11 17.46
C GLU A 71 0.36 -5.29 16.94
N GLN A 72 0.21 -5.77 15.70
CA GLN A 72 -1.11 -6.14 15.15
C GLN A 72 -1.68 -7.45 15.73
N GLY A 73 -0.91 -8.13 16.59
CA GLY A 73 -1.23 -9.41 17.21
C GLY A 73 -0.81 -10.62 16.39
N VAL A 74 -0.13 -10.44 15.25
CA VAL A 74 0.31 -11.53 14.37
C VAL A 74 1.42 -12.32 15.07
N TRP A 75 1.32 -13.64 15.06
CA TRP A 75 2.42 -14.49 15.51
C TRP A 75 3.55 -14.43 14.48
N VAL A 76 4.72 -13.92 14.87
CA VAL A 76 5.87 -13.81 13.97
C VAL A 76 6.91 -14.83 14.37
N LEU A 77 7.32 -15.67 13.41
CA LEU A 77 8.32 -16.72 13.60
C LEU A 77 9.51 -16.48 12.67
N GLY A 78 10.70 -16.88 13.10
CA GLY A 78 11.87 -16.95 12.22
C GLY A 78 12.85 -17.99 12.71
N GLY A 79 13.64 -18.56 11.79
CA GLY A 79 14.48 -19.69 12.19
C GLY A 79 15.57 -20.13 11.23
N SER A 80 15.35 -20.00 9.93
CA SER A 80 16.38 -20.26 8.92
C SER A 80 16.91 -18.96 8.35
N SER A 81 18.06 -19.01 7.67
CA SER A 81 18.55 -17.93 6.81
C SER A 81 18.46 -16.54 7.48
N MET A 82 17.98 -15.50 6.77
CA MET A 82 17.71 -14.17 7.33
C MET A 82 16.65 -14.15 8.45
N GLY A 83 15.72 -15.11 8.44
CA GLY A 83 14.71 -15.26 9.50
C GLY A 83 15.30 -15.58 10.87
N ALA A 84 16.36 -16.39 10.91
CA ALA A 84 17.09 -16.73 12.13
C ALA A 84 17.73 -15.50 12.78
N LEU A 85 18.42 -14.70 11.95
CA LEU A 85 19.05 -13.44 12.35
C LEU A 85 18.01 -12.48 12.94
N ARG A 86 16.90 -12.27 12.21
CA ARG A 86 15.84 -11.38 12.64
C ARG A 86 15.14 -11.86 13.91
N ALA A 87 14.97 -13.17 14.07
CA ALA A 87 14.45 -13.74 15.30
C ALA A 87 15.39 -13.47 16.49
N ALA A 88 16.70 -13.67 16.34
CA ALA A 88 17.67 -13.39 17.42
C ALA A 88 17.70 -11.90 17.82
N GLU A 89 17.40 -11.00 16.89
CA GLU A 89 17.33 -9.56 17.17
C GLU A 89 15.98 -9.14 17.78
N CYS A 90 14.91 -9.90 17.52
CA CYS A 90 13.52 -9.54 17.86
C CYS A 90 12.82 -10.48 18.85
N ASP A 91 13.50 -11.50 19.37
CA ASP A 91 12.90 -12.45 20.32
C ASP A 91 12.52 -11.80 21.66
N GLN A 92 13.34 -10.87 22.15
CA GLN A 92 13.06 -10.00 23.29
C GLN A 92 11.80 -9.14 23.09
N TYR A 93 11.34 -9.00 21.84
CA TYR A 93 10.16 -8.27 21.43
C TYR A 93 8.97 -9.20 21.07
N GLY A 94 9.08 -10.50 21.36
CA GLY A 94 8.01 -11.48 21.17
C GLY A 94 8.07 -12.28 19.87
N MET A 95 9.10 -12.09 19.03
CA MET A 95 9.28 -12.93 17.85
C MET A 95 9.70 -14.34 18.28
N ILE A 96 9.10 -15.37 17.68
CA ILE A 96 9.40 -16.76 18.03
C ILE A 96 10.57 -17.24 17.18
N GLY A 97 11.75 -17.35 17.78
CA GLY A 97 12.89 -18.02 17.19
C GLY A 97 12.77 -19.54 17.21
N VAL A 98 13.12 -20.20 16.11
CA VAL A 98 13.02 -21.66 15.96
C VAL A 98 14.25 -22.21 15.25
N GLY A 99 14.81 -23.31 15.75
CA GLY A 99 15.87 -24.04 15.05
C GLY A 99 17.29 -23.65 15.45
N GLY A 100 18.26 -24.44 14.97
CA GLY A 100 19.64 -24.38 15.43
C GLY A 100 20.38 -23.12 14.96
N ILE A 101 20.08 -22.59 13.77
CA ILE A 101 20.70 -21.36 13.27
C ILE A 101 20.25 -20.18 14.15
N TYR A 102 18.96 -20.09 14.51
CA TYR A 102 18.47 -19.07 15.44
C TYR A 102 19.17 -19.17 16.80
N GLU A 103 19.25 -20.36 17.39
CA GLU A 103 19.89 -20.57 18.70
C GLU A 103 21.35 -20.10 18.71
N ARG A 104 22.07 -20.33 17.61
CA ARG A 104 23.48 -19.90 17.46
C ARG A 104 23.62 -18.39 17.30
N PHE A 105 22.68 -17.70 16.65
CA PHE A 105 22.66 -16.23 16.65
C PHE A 105 22.25 -15.67 18.03
N ALA A 106 21.21 -16.21 18.65
CA ALA A 106 20.70 -15.75 19.94
C ALA A 106 21.73 -15.92 21.08
N SER A 107 22.56 -16.96 21.01
CA SER A 107 23.67 -17.19 21.95
C SER A 107 24.94 -16.38 21.64
N GLY A 108 25.02 -15.75 20.46
CA GLY A 108 26.22 -15.05 19.99
C GLY A 108 27.32 -15.97 19.45
N GLU A 109 27.05 -17.25 19.20
CA GLU A 109 28.00 -18.13 18.51
C GLU A 109 28.20 -17.70 17.04
N LEU A 110 27.11 -17.22 16.42
CA LEU A 110 27.13 -16.54 15.13
C LEU A 110 26.84 -15.05 15.36
N GLU A 111 27.71 -14.19 14.84
CA GLU A 111 27.55 -12.73 14.92
C GLU A 111 27.49 -12.06 13.54
N ASP A 112 28.07 -12.70 12.50
CA ASP A 112 28.16 -12.12 11.17
C ASP A 112 26.91 -12.48 10.32
N ASP A 113 26.25 -11.46 9.77
CA ASP A 113 25.09 -11.62 8.87
C ASP A 113 25.39 -12.50 7.64
N ASP A 114 26.66 -12.55 7.21
CA ASP A 114 27.07 -13.30 6.04
C ASP A 114 27.12 -14.82 6.27
N GLU A 115 26.94 -15.29 7.51
CA GLU A 115 26.89 -16.71 7.85
C GLU A 115 25.72 -17.41 7.14
N VAL A 116 24.62 -16.68 6.94
CA VAL A 116 23.39 -17.16 6.30
C VAL A 116 23.20 -16.65 4.87
N ALA A 117 24.02 -15.71 4.42
CA ALA A 117 23.93 -15.10 3.10
C ALA A 117 24.29 -16.09 1.98
N LEU A 118 23.49 -16.09 0.91
CA LEU A 118 23.72 -16.85 -0.32
C LEU A 118 23.10 -16.13 -1.51
N THR A 119 23.46 -16.55 -2.72
CA THR A 119 22.80 -16.14 -3.96
C THR A 119 21.85 -17.24 -4.41
N HIS A 120 20.65 -16.87 -4.86
CA HIS A 120 19.65 -17.79 -5.36
C HIS A 120 19.17 -17.41 -6.77
N ALA A 121 18.58 -18.37 -7.48
CA ALA A 121 17.91 -18.15 -8.75
C ALA A 121 16.60 -17.36 -8.56
N ASP A 122 15.95 -16.99 -9.65
CA ASP A 122 14.64 -16.33 -9.59
C ASP A 122 13.49 -17.32 -9.36
N ARG A 123 12.26 -16.81 -9.44
CA ARG A 123 11.02 -17.58 -9.27
C ARG A 123 10.91 -18.78 -10.24
N THR A 124 11.48 -18.70 -11.44
CA THR A 124 11.37 -19.76 -12.46
C THR A 124 12.04 -21.07 -12.03
N LEU A 125 13.02 -20.97 -11.12
CA LEU A 125 13.72 -22.10 -10.52
C LEU A 125 13.39 -22.25 -9.04
N GLU A 126 12.23 -21.76 -8.59
CA GLU A 126 11.78 -21.80 -7.17
C GLU A 126 12.84 -21.25 -6.20
N TYR A 127 13.60 -20.22 -6.61
CA TYR A 127 14.63 -19.59 -5.78
C TYR A 127 15.71 -20.57 -5.28
N GLN A 128 16.04 -21.59 -6.07
CA GLN A 128 17.10 -22.53 -5.72
C GLN A 128 18.45 -21.82 -5.45
N PRO A 129 19.22 -22.27 -4.43
CA PRO A 129 20.52 -21.69 -4.14
C PRO A 129 21.50 -21.93 -5.30
N VAL A 130 22.24 -20.88 -5.64
CA VAL A 130 23.34 -20.88 -6.64
C VAL A 130 24.70 -20.90 -5.94
N SER A 131 24.75 -20.38 -4.70
CA SER A 131 25.87 -20.49 -3.77
C SER A 131 25.40 -21.07 -2.44
N ASP A 132 26.33 -21.56 -1.61
CA ASP A 132 26.02 -22.17 -0.31
C ASP A 132 26.27 -21.18 0.83
N ALA A 133 25.37 -21.17 1.82
CA ALA A 133 25.57 -20.39 3.05
C ALA A 133 26.71 -20.99 3.89
N LEU A 134 27.38 -20.14 4.67
CA LEU A 134 28.51 -20.60 5.49
C LEU A 134 28.06 -21.56 6.59
N VAL A 135 26.85 -21.39 7.15
CA VAL A 135 26.26 -22.36 8.09
C VAL A 135 26.10 -23.75 7.49
N THR A 136 25.71 -23.85 6.21
CA THR A 136 25.58 -25.11 5.47
C THR A 136 26.95 -25.73 5.21
N ILE A 137 27.95 -24.90 4.86
CA ILE A 137 29.34 -25.35 4.69
C ILE A 137 29.94 -25.87 5.99
N ARG A 138 29.72 -25.17 7.12
CA ARG A 138 30.16 -25.60 8.45
C ARG A 138 29.54 -26.95 8.82
N ALA A 139 28.24 -27.14 8.57
CA ALA A 139 27.57 -28.42 8.81
C ALA A 139 28.16 -29.56 7.96
N GLY A 140 28.45 -29.30 6.68
CA GLY A 140 29.10 -30.28 5.81
C GLY A 140 30.51 -30.65 6.28
N ILE A 141 31.31 -29.66 6.70
CA ILE A 141 32.66 -29.89 7.24
C ILE A 141 32.61 -30.67 8.57
N ALA A 142 31.71 -30.30 9.48
CA ALA A 142 31.52 -31.00 10.75
C ALA A 142 31.06 -32.46 10.53
N GLY A 143 30.19 -32.70 9.55
CA GLY A 143 29.79 -34.05 9.15
C GLY A 143 30.96 -34.87 8.62
N ALA A 144 31.82 -34.28 7.78
CA ALA A 144 33.01 -34.95 7.26
C ALA A 144 34.05 -35.23 8.36
N GLU A 145 34.21 -34.33 9.33
CA GLU A 145 35.02 -34.56 10.53
C GLU A 145 34.47 -35.73 11.35
N ALA A 146 33.16 -35.76 11.61
CA ALA A 146 32.50 -36.85 12.34
C ALA A 146 32.61 -38.21 11.61
N ALA A 147 32.67 -38.19 10.28
CA ALA A 147 32.92 -39.36 9.44
C ALA A 147 34.40 -39.78 9.39
N GLY A 148 35.31 -39.03 10.02
CA GLY A 148 36.75 -39.28 10.03
C GLY A 148 37.47 -38.93 8.73
N LEU A 149 36.84 -38.14 7.86
CA LEU A 149 37.42 -37.67 6.59
C LEU A 149 38.29 -36.42 6.77
N LEU A 150 38.07 -35.67 7.84
CA LEU A 150 38.82 -34.47 8.20
C LEU A 150 39.31 -34.57 9.64
N THR A 151 40.48 -34.03 9.89
CA THR A 151 40.94 -33.74 11.26
C THR A 151 40.36 -32.39 11.74
N PRO A 152 40.32 -32.12 13.05
CA PRO A 152 39.84 -30.84 13.59
C PRO A 152 40.61 -29.62 13.05
N ASP A 153 41.92 -29.76 12.83
CA ASP A 153 42.76 -28.69 12.30
C ASP A 153 42.45 -28.41 10.82
N GLU A 154 42.25 -29.47 10.03
CA GLU A 154 41.83 -29.36 8.62
C GLU A 154 40.44 -28.74 8.51
N ALA A 155 39.48 -29.19 9.33
CA ALA A 155 38.13 -28.63 9.37
C ALA A 155 38.15 -27.13 9.68
N SER A 156 38.93 -26.72 10.68
CA SER A 156 39.09 -25.32 11.06
C SER A 156 39.71 -24.45 9.95
N GLU A 157 40.76 -24.94 9.28
CA GLU A 157 41.40 -24.25 8.16
C GLU A 157 40.45 -24.13 6.95
N LEU A 158 39.70 -25.19 6.62
CA LEU A 158 38.73 -25.18 5.52
C LEU A 158 37.59 -24.18 5.79
N ILE A 159 37.07 -24.14 7.02
CA ILE A 159 36.08 -23.14 7.44
C ILE A 159 36.63 -21.72 7.27
N ALA A 160 37.87 -21.48 7.70
CA ALA A 160 38.51 -20.16 7.58
C ALA A 160 38.64 -19.71 6.12
N ARG A 161 39.02 -20.62 5.21
CA ARG A 161 39.09 -20.35 3.77
C ARG A 161 37.72 -20.02 3.17
N GLN A 162 36.68 -20.75 3.55
CA GLN A 162 35.32 -20.52 3.08
C GLN A 162 34.75 -19.20 3.62
N LYS A 163 35.03 -18.86 4.89
CA LYS A 163 34.66 -17.57 5.49
C LYS A 163 35.33 -16.39 4.79
N ALA A 164 36.58 -16.54 4.36
CA ALA A 164 37.31 -15.51 3.62
C ALA A 164 36.78 -15.25 2.19
N ARG A 165 35.98 -16.17 1.63
CA ARG A 165 35.33 -15.97 0.32
C ARG A 165 34.12 -15.06 0.44
N TRP A 166 33.92 -14.24 -0.58
CA TRP A 166 32.65 -13.55 -0.78
C TRP A 166 31.53 -14.57 -0.97
N PHE A 167 30.40 -14.37 -0.29
CA PHE A 167 29.35 -15.39 -0.20
C PHE A 167 28.76 -15.90 -1.54
N PRO A 168 28.70 -15.12 -2.65
CA PRO A 168 28.28 -15.65 -3.95
C PRO A 168 29.26 -16.67 -4.55
N ASP A 169 30.51 -16.66 -4.09
CA ASP A 169 31.57 -17.57 -4.56
C ASP A 169 31.68 -18.84 -3.70
N ARG A 170 30.94 -18.91 -2.58
CA ARG A 170 30.95 -20.06 -1.66
C ARG A 170 30.21 -21.24 -2.25
N ARG A 171 30.85 -22.41 -2.24
CA ARG A 171 30.22 -23.68 -2.64
C ARG A 171 30.78 -24.83 -1.81
N LEU A 172 29.92 -25.73 -1.36
CA LEU A 172 30.29 -26.98 -0.70
C LEU A 172 31.28 -27.79 -1.55
N SER A 173 31.09 -27.80 -2.87
CA SER A 173 31.99 -28.49 -3.81
C SER A 173 33.42 -27.96 -3.83
N LEU A 174 33.66 -26.73 -3.35
CA LEU A 174 35.01 -26.17 -3.26
C LEU A 174 35.78 -26.68 -2.04
N VAL A 175 35.10 -27.26 -1.04
CA VAL A 175 35.76 -27.74 0.19
C VAL A 175 36.76 -28.86 -0.12
N SER A 176 36.45 -29.78 -1.04
CA SER A 176 37.39 -30.83 -1.44
C SER A 176 38.62 -30.30 -2.18
N ARG A 177 38.45 -29.22 -2.96
CA ARG A 177 39.56 -28.55 -3.63
C ARG A 177 40.45 -27.84 -2.62
N ASP A 178 39.85 -27.17 -1.65
CA ASP A 178 40.61 -26.53 -0.56
C ASP A 178 41.38 -27.56 0.26
N ALA A 179 40.79 -28.75 0.48
CA ALA A 179 41.43 -29.87 1.16
C ALA A 179 42.70 -30.31 0.40
N GLU A 180 42.63 -30.41 -0.93
CA GLU A 180 43.78 -30.72 -1.78
C GLU A 180 44.88 -29.64 -1.64
N GLU A 181 44.50 -28.37 -1.63
CA GLU A 181 45.42 -27.24 -1.50
C GLU A 181 46.13 -27.17 -0.12
N ILE A 182 45.54 -27.73 0.95
CA ILE A 182 46.18 -27.85 2.27
C ILE A 182 46.94 -29.18 2.45
N GLY A 183 46.99 -30.02 1.41
CA GLY A 183 47.78 -31.25 1.39
C GLY A 183 47.05 -32.50 1.89
N VAL A 184 45.72 -32.50 1.92
CA VAL A 184 44.94 -33.72 2.14
C VAL A 184 45.17 -34.70 0.98
N ASP A 185 45.32 -35.99 1.30
CA ASP A 185 45.63 -37.00 0.29
C ASP A 185 44.52 -37.12 -0.78
N PRO A 186 44.86 -37.45 -2.04
CA PRO A 186 43.89 -37.45 -3.14
C PRO A 186 42.70 -38.38 -2.96
N ASP A 187 42.85 -39.48 -2.22
CA ASP A 187 41.78 -40.45 -2.02
C ASP A 187 40.77 -39.91 -1.00
N ARG A 188 41.26 -39.28 0.07
CA ARG A 188 40.43 -38.59 1.06
C ARG A 188 39.77 -37.34 0.48
N CYS A 189 40.44 -36.58 -0.39
CA CYS A 189 39.83 -35.48 -1.13
C CYS A 189 38.63 -35.94 -1.98
N ARG A 190 38.72 -37.11 -2.64
CA ARG A 190 37.59 -37.69 -3.39
C ARG A 190 36.47 -38.11 -2.46
N ALA A 191 36.78 -38.73 -1.32
CA ALA A 191 35.78 -39.07 -0.31
C ALA A 191 35.08 -37.84 0.27
N ILE A 192 35.81 -36.75 0.54
CA ILE A 192 35.23 -35.47 0.97
C ILE A 192 34.31 -34.92 -0.12
N HIS A 193 34.73 -34.92 -1.39
CA HIS A 193 33.88 -34.46 -2.49
C HIS A 193 32.58 -35.27 -2.61
N GLU A 194 32.64 -36.59 -2.48
CA GLU A 194 31.47 -37.46 -2.50
C GLU A 194 30.55 -37.20 -1.29
N PHE A 195 31.12 -37.05 -0.11
CA PHE A 195 30.39 -36.72 1.12
C PHE A 195 29.64 -35.39 0.98
N MET A 196 30.35 -34.34 0.52
CA MET A 196 29.78 -32.99 0.32
C MET A 196 28.62 -32.97 -0.67
N ARG A 197 28.57 -33.96 -1.59
CA ARG A 197 27.55 -34.05 -2.63
C ARG A 197 26.30 -34.81 -2.17
N ASN A 198 26.44 -35.80 -1.31
CA ASN A 198 25.38 -36.79 -1.07
C ASN A 198 24.92 -36.87 0.39
N ASP A 199 25.78 -36.55 1.35
CA ASP A 199 25.57 -36.88 2.76
C ASP A 199 25.42 -35.63 3.65
N VAL A 200 25.54 -34.42 3.07
CA VAL A 200 25.37 -33.17 3.81
C VAL A 200 23.89 -32.93 4.12
N VAL A 201 23.60 -32.84 5.41
CA VAL A 201 22.32 -32.37 5.91
C VAL A 201 22.37 -30.84 5.98
N ASP A 202 21.48 -30.17 5.25
CA ASP A 202 21.44 -28.70 5.21
C ASP A 202 20.67 -28.15 6.43
N PRO A 203 21.33 -27.49 7.39
CA PRO A 203 20.67 -26.94 8.57
C PRO A 203 19.60 -25.90 8.20
N LYS A 204 19.75 -25.20 7.07
CA LYS A 204 18.75 -24.22 6.62
C LYS A 204 17.41 -24.89 6.30
N ARG A 205 17.45 -26.10 5.74
CA ARG A 205 16.29 -26.91 5.42
C ARG A 205 15.64 -27.47 6.68
N GLU A 206 16.43 -27.98 7.61
CA GLU A 206 15.92 -28.50 8.88
C GLU A 206 15.20 -27.40 9.68
N ASP A 207 15.80 -26.22 9.79
CA ASP A 207 15.21 -25.09 10.51
C ASP A 207 13.96 -24.55 9.79
N ALA A 208 13.96 -24.52 8.45
CA ALA A 208 12.76 -24.15 7.70
C ALA A 208 11.58 -25.11 7.98
N LEU A 209 11.85 -26.42 8.01
CA LEU A 209 10.84 -27.42 8.38
C LEU A 209 10.37 -27.26 9.83
N ALA A 210 11.29 -26.99 10.76
CA ALA A 210 10.97 -26.77 12.17
C ALA A 210 10.10 -25.53 12.37
N VAL A 211 10.38 -24.42 11.66
CA VAL A 211 9.54 -23.21 11.67
C VAL A 211 8.13 -23.52 11.20
N LEU A 212 7.97 -24.22 10.07
CA LEU A 212 6.64 -24.56 9.54
C LEU A 212 5.87 -25.51 10.48
N ALA A 213 6.55 -26.50 11.07
CA ALA A 213 5.94 -27.38 12.06
C ALA A 213 5.48 -26.59 13.29
N ARG A 214 6.33 -25.68 13.81
CA ARG A 214 5.98 -24.84 14.96
C ARG A 214 4.81 -23.90 14.65
N MET A 215 4.76 -23.37 13.43
CA MET A 215 3.69 -22.49 12.96
C MET A 215 2.33 -23.20 12.98
N ALA A 216 2.28 -24.48 12.58
CA ALA A 216 1.05 -25.28 12.61
C ALA A 216 0.55 -25.59 14.04
N GLU A 217 1.40 -25.46 15.05
CA GLU A 217 1.09 -25.71 16.47
C GLU A 217 0.73 -24.44 17.25
N LEU A 218 0.62 -23.30 16.57
CA LEU A 218 0.30 -22.03 17.24
C LEU A 218 -1.13 -22.06 17.82
N PRO A 219 -1.37 -21.34 18.93
CA PRO A 219 -2.73 -21.11 19.41
C PRO A 219 -3.57 -20.45 18.32
N ALA A 220 -4.87 -20.79 18.24
CA ALA A 220 -5.78 -20.15 17.28
C ALA A 220 -6.10 -18.68 17.62
N GLU A 221 -5.85 -18.30 18.88
CA GLU A 221 -6.04 -16.93 19.34
C GLU A 221 -4.84 -16.05 18.95
N PRO A 222 -5.07 -14.76 18.65
CA PRO A 222 -4.00 -13.78 18.49
C PRO A 222 -3.03 -13.75 19.66
N ALA A 223 -1.80 -13.27 19.41
CA ALA A 223 -0.87 -12.97 20.49
C ALA A 223 -1.54 -12.06 21.56
N PRO A 224 -1.44 -12.41 22.86
CA PRO A 224 -2.05 -11.64 23.95
C PRO A 224 -1.67 -10.17 23.89
N VAL A 225 -2.60 -9.26 24.21
CA VAL A 225 -2.36 -7.81 24.10
C VAL A 225 -1.22 -7.36 25.00
N GLU A 226 -1.06 -8.01 26.15
CA GLU A 226 -0.01 -7.76 27.14
C GLU A 226 1.39 -8.13 26.63
N GLU A 227 1.47 -9.05 25.67
CA GLU A 227 2.73 -9.50 25.05
C GLU A 227 3.07 -8.68 23.80
N ARG A 228 2.17 -7.80 23.36
CA ARG A 228 2.40 -6.97 22.16
C ARG A 228 3.32 -5.82 22.48
N VAL A 229 4.39 -5.74 21.69
CA VAL A 229 5.28 -4.58 21.70
C VAL A 229 4.55 -3.39 21.08
N THR A 230 4.71 -2.21 21.69
CA THR A 230 4.28 -0.96 21.08
C THR A 230 5.38 -0.45 20.16
N THR A 231 5.11 -0.39 18.86
CA THR A 231 6.11 0.06 17.89
C THR A 231 6.15 1.59 17.89
N VAL A 232 7.27 2.18 18.28
CA VAL A 232 7.44 3.63 18.16
C VAL A 232 7.62 4.00 16.70
N MET A 233 6.59 4.63 16.14
CA MET A 233 6.53 5.10 14.77
C MET A 233 7.45 6.32 14.59
N SER A 234 8.73 6.08 14.27
CA SER A 234 9.62 7.16 13.86
C SER A 234 9.15 7.73 12.51
N GLY A 235 9.36 9.03 12.25
CA GLY A 235 8.99 9.64 10.97
C GLY A 235 9.61 8.93 9.76
N VAL A 236 10.83 8.40 9.92
CA VAL A 236 11.49 7.56 8.90
C VAL A 236 10.72 6.25 8.66
N PHE A 237 10.25 5.58 9.72
CA PHE A 237 9.48 4.34 9.57
C PHE A 237 8.09 4.61 9.00
N ALA A 238 7.42 5.68 9.41
CA ALA A 238 6.17 6.12 8.81
C ALA A 238 6.31 6.43 7.31
N ALA A 239 7.42 7.06 6.90
CA ALA A 239 7.70 7.31 5.50
C ALA A 239 7.98 6.02 4.71
N LEU A 240 8.71 5.07 5.29
CA LEU A 240 8.92 3.74 4.68
C LEU A 240 7.60 2.98 4.53
N LEU A 241 6.79 2.92 5.59
CA LEU A 241 5.46 2.30 5.59
C LEU A 241 4.52 2.89 4.51
N ALA A 242 4.69 4.16 4.16
CA ALA A 242 3.86 4.82 3.16
C ALA A 242 4.40 4.68 1.73
N ARG A 243 5.68 4.31 1.56
CA ARG A 243 6.39 4.37 0.29
C ARG A 243 6.72 2.99 -0.28
N ASP A 244 7.06 2.03 0.59
CA ASP A 244 7.61 0.74 0.19
C ASP A 244 6.57 -0.39 0.28
N VAL A 245 5.28 -0.04 0.17
CA VAL A 245 4.18 -1.02 0.05
C VAL A 245 4.18 -1.57 -1.36
N ALA A 246 4.39 -2.88 -1.51
CA ALA A 246 4.26 -3.60 -2.77
C ALA A 246 2.79 -3.92 -3.07
N VAL A 247 2.36 -3.68 -4.32
CA VAL A 247 1.05 -4.03 -4.88
C VAL A 247 1.21 -4.88 -6.12
N GLU A 248 0.21 -5.70 -6.45
CA GLU A 248 0.27 -6.64 -7.58
C GLU A 248 -0.45 -6.04 -8.78
N ALA A 249 0.26 -5.92 -9.90
CA ALA A 249 -0.31 -5.52 -11.18
C ALA A 249 -1.16 -6.65 -11.79
N HIS A 250 -1.98 -6.32 -12.79
CA HIS A 250 -2.88 -7.29 -13.44
C HIS A 250 -2.17 -8.49 -14.09
N ASP A 251 -0.89 -8.37 -14.41
CA ASP A 251 -0.05 -9.42 -14.97
C ASP A 251 0.71 -10.24 -13.91
N GLY A 252 0.46 -9.97 -12.62
CA GLY A 252 1.08 -10.67 -11.49
C GLY A 252 2.47 -10.15 -11.10
N LEU A 253 2.92 -9.04 -11.70
CA LEU A 253 4.15 -8.36 -11.30
C LEU A 253 3.91 -7.49 -10.06
N GLU A 254 4.83 -7.54 -9.11
CA GLU A 254 4.78 -6.67 -7.94
C GLU A 254 5.46 -5.32 -8.23
N VAL A 255 4.82 -4.23 -7.80
CA VAL A 255 5.33 -2.86 -7.90
C VAL A 255 5.08 -2.11 -6.61
N SER A 256 6.06 -1.37 -6.13
CA SER A 256 5.93 -0.55 -4.92
C SER A 256 5.33 0.83 -5.19
N PHE A 257 4.73 1.44 -4.17
CA PHE A 257 4.27 2.84 -4.26
C PHE A 257 5.41 3.82 -4.63
N ASP A 258 6.67 3.58 -4.21
CA ASP A 258 7.80 4.40 -4.66
C ASP A 258 8.08 4.25 -6.15
N GLU A 259 8.02 3.02 -6.66
CA GLU A 259 8.25 2.75 -8.08
C GLU A 259 7.16 3.39 -8.93
N MET A 260 5.89 3.29 -8.52
CA MET A 260 4.77 4.00 -9.14
C MET A 260 5.00 5.51 -9.13
N ARG A 261 5.41 6.08 -7.99
CA ARG A 261 5.72 7.51 -7.86
C ARG A 261 6.88 7.93 -8.75
N ARG A 262 7.99 7.19 -8.78
CA ARG A 262 9.16 7.47 -9.64
C ARG A 262 8.79 7.36 -11.11
N TYR A 263 7.96 6.40 -11.48
CA TYR A 263 7.42 6.27 -12.83
C TYR A 263 6.61 7.51 -13.19
N ALA A 264 5.66 7.94 -12.34
CA ALA A 264 4.84 9.12 -12.56
C ALA A 264 5.68 10.40 -12.71
N VAL A 265 6.71 10.60 -11.88
CA VAL A 265 7.65 11.74 -12.00
C VAL A 265 8.25 11.84 -13.41
N LEU A 266 8.59 10.70 -14.01
CA LEU A 266 9.31 10.65 -15.28
C LEU A 266 8.39 10.63 -16.51
N HIS A 267 7.14 10.17 -16.36
CA HIS A 267 6.28 9.84 -17.50
C HIS A 267 4.90 10.51 -17.47
N ASP A 268 4.44 11.03 -16.33
CA ASP A 268 3.12 11.65 -16.20
C ASP A 268 3.21 13.18 -16.22
N SER A 269 2.63 13.80 -17.24
CA SER A 269 2.59 15.26 -17.39
C SER A 269 1.78 15.98 -16.30
N GLU A 270 0.88 15.27 -15.61
CA GLU A 270 0.04 15.82 -14.54
C GLU A 270 0.62 15.55 -13.14
N TYR A 271 1.75 14.85 -13.03
CA TYR A 271 2.36 14.48 -11.75
C TYR A 271 2.51 15.68 -10.78
N GLU A 272 3.03 16.81 -11.27
CA GLU A 272 3.21 18.01 -10.44
C GLU A 272 1.89 18.60 -9.94
N THR A 273 0.82 18.48 -10.74
CA THR A 273 -0.53 18.92 -10.36
C THR A 273 -1.08 18.05 -9.23
N PHE A 274 -0.99 16.72 -9.37
CA PHE A 274 -1.43 15.79 -8.33
C PHE A 274 -0.60 15.92 -7.05
N LEU A 275 0.72 16.03 -7.16
CA LEU A 275 1.62 16.20 -6.02
C LEU A 275 1.33 17.51 -5.26
N ARG A 276 1.09 18.61 -5.99
CA ARG A 276 0.73 19.90 -5.39
C ARG A 276 -0.59 19.79 -4.63
N ARG A 277 -1.61 19.19 -5.23
CA ARG A 277 -2.92 18.99 -4.59
C ARG A 277 -2.79 18.14 -3.32
N ALA A 278 -2.08 17.02 -3.38
CA ALA A 278 -1.84 16.17 -2.22
C ALA A 278 -1.14 16.92 -1.08
N ARG A 279 -0.11 17.72 -1.39
CA ARG A 279 0.59 18.57 -0.39
C ARG A 279 -0.34 19.61 0.22
N GLN A 280 -1.15 20.28 -0.59
CA GLN A 280 -2.11 21.28 -0.10
C GLN A 280 -3.12 20.66 0.86
N SER A 281 -3.74 19.53 0.49
CA SER A 281 -4.67 18.81 1.37
C SER A 281 -4.02 18.38 2.68
N GLN A 282 -2.77 17.87 2.65
CA GLN A 282 -2.04 17.49 3.86
C GLN A 282 -1.77 18.69 4.78
N VAL A 283 -1.35 19.83 4.22
CA VAL A 283 -1.08 21.05 5.00
C VAL A 283 -2.37 21.60 5.60
N LEU A 284 -3.45 21.71 4.80
CA LEU A 284 -4.74 22.21 5.28
C LEU A 284 -5.33 21.30 6.35
N ALA A 285 -5.30 19.98 6.15
CA ALA A 285 -5.76 19.02 7.14
C ALA A 285 -4.94 19.10 8.44
N GLY A 286 -3.61 19.23 8.34
CA GLY A 286 -2.73 19.40 9.49
C GLY A 286 -3.03 20.66 10.30
N LEU A 287 -3.24 21.80 9.63
CA LEU A 287 -3.63 23.06 10.28
C LEU A 287 -5.03 22.96 10.91
N SER A 288 -5.99 22.39 10.18
CA SER A 288 -7.35 22.13 10.64
C SER A 288 -7.37 21.28 11.92
N PHE A 289 -6.54 20.24 11.96
CA PHE A 289 -6.37 19.38 13.12
C PHE A 289 -5.76 20.13 14.31
N GLN A 290 -4.74 20.96 14.08
CA GLN A 290 -4.12 21.76 15.14
C GLN A 290 -5.09 22.78 15.75
N LEU A 291 -5.97 23.36 14.93
CA LEU A 291 -6.93 24.38 15.38
C LEU A 291 -8.20 23.78 15.99
N GLY A 292 -8.70 22.66 15.46
CA GLY A 292 -10.02 22.11 15.80
C GLY A 292 -10.02 20.66 16.29
N GLY A 293 -8.86 20.00 16.37
CA GLY A 293 -8.77 18.59 16.73
C GLY A 293 -9.27 17.64 15.64
N PRO A 294 -9.54 16.35 16.00
CA PRO A 294 -9.99 15.33 15.04
C PRO A 294 -11.34 15.70 14.39
N PRO A 295 -11.66 15.13 13.21
CA PRO A 295 -12.97 15.29 12.58
C PRO A 295 -14.09 14.67 13.42
N SER A 296 -15.27 15.31 13.40
CA SER A 296 -16.49 14.74 13.97
C SER A 296 -17.04 13.62 13.07
N PRO A 297 -17.91 12.74 13.58
CA PRO A 297 -18.56 11.72 12.75
C PRO A 297 -19.35 12.29 11.57
N GLU A 298 -19.94 13.48 11.73
CA GLU A 298 -20.67 14.16 10.65
C GLU A 298 -19.71 14.67 9.56
N GLU A 299 -18.55 15.20 9.95
CA GLU A 299 -17.51 15.63 9.00
C GLU A 299 -16.90 14.45 8.25
N GLU A 300 -16.66 13.32 8.92
CA GLU A 300 -16.19 12.09 8.27
C GLU A 300 -17.23 11.54 7.28
N LEU A 301 -18.52 11.62 7.60
CA LEU A 301 -19.60 11.20 6.69
C LEU A 301 -19.69 12.10 5.45
N ALA A 302 -19.67 13.42 5.64
CA ALA A 302 -19.70 14.38 4.53
C ALA A 302 -18.47 14.22 3.62
N ALA A 303 -17.28 14.00 4.20
CA ALA A 303 -16.07 13.72 3.45
C ALA A 303 -16.17 12.42 2.65
N ARG A 304 -16.75 11.36 3.23
CA ARG A 304 -16.98 10.09 2.52
C ARG A 304 -17.93 10.28 1.33
N GLN A 305 -18.99 11.07 1.47
CA GLN A 305 -19.89 11.43 0.37
C GLN A 305 -19.14 12.19 -0.74
N GLN A 306 -18.27 13.13 -0.38
CA GLN A 306 -17.47 13.89 -1.34
C GLN A 306 -16.46 13.01 -2.10
N VAL A 307 -15.84 12.05 -1.42
CA VAL A 307 -14.98 11.04 -2.06
C VAL A 307 -15.80 10.18 -3.02
N ALA A 308 -16.95 9.68 -2.59
CA ALA A 308 -17.86 8.87 -3.42
C ALA A 308 -18.25 9.60 -4.72
N ALA A 309 -18.66 10.88 -4.60
CA ALA A 309 -18.99 11.73 -5.74
C ALA A 309 -17.79 11.97 -6.67
N ARG A 310 -16.59 12.20 -6.12
CA ARG A 310 -15.37 12.44 -6.89
C ARG A 310 -14.93 11.23 -7.71
N VAL A 311 -15.12 10.02 -7.19
CA VAL A 311 -14.72 8.77 -7.87
C VAL A 311 -15.86 8.14 -8.66
N GLY A 312 -17.07 8.69 -8.56
CA GLY A 312 -18.23 8.28 -9.35
C GLY A 312 -18.89 6.98 -8.88
N VAL A 313 -18.86 6.68 -7.57
CA VAL A 313 -19.48 5.46 -7.00
C VAL A 313 -20.49 5.82 -5.90
N PRO A 314 -21.49 4.97 -5.62
CA PRO A 314 -22.34 5.11 -4.44
C PRO A 314 -21.54 5.10 -3.12
N VAL A 315 -22.03 5.76 -2.08
CA VAL A 315 -21.32 5.91 -0.78
C VAL A 315 -21.03 4.56 -0.12
N GLU A 316 -21.92 3.60 -0.35
CA GLU A 316 -21.87 2.22 0.12
C GLU A 316 -20.77 1.41 -0.60
N GLU A 317 -20.40 1.80 -1.82
CA GLU A 317 -19.42 1.11 -2.66
C GLU A 317 -17.99 1.65 -2.49
N VAL A 318 -17.79 2.73 -1.73
CA VAL A 318 -16.47 3.34 -1.50
C VAL A 318 -15.43 2.35 -0.97
N ASP A 319 -15.81 1.41 -0.09
CA ASP A 319 -14.88 0.41 0.44
C ASP A 319 -14.51 -0.66 -0.61
N ALA A 320 -15.39 -0.93 -1.57
CA ALA A 320 -15.10 -1.83 -2.69
C ALA A 320 -14.19 -1.14 -3.71
N TRP A 321 -14.48 0.13 -4.02
CA TRP A 321 -13.61 0.97 -4.84
C TRP A 321 -12.21 1.07 -4.24
N ALA A 322 -12.08 1.40 -2.95
CA ALA A 322 -10.78 1.53 -2.29
C ALA A 322 -9.94 0.25 -2.41
N ARG A 323 -10.54 -0.92 -2.16
CA ARG A 323 -9.89 -2.22 -2.34
C ARG A 323 -9.45 -2.47 -3.79
N SER A 324 -10.20 -1.99 -4.78
CA SER A 324 -9.81 -2.11 -6.19
C SER A 324 -8.65 -1.20 -6.59
N GLN A 325 -8.32 -0.21 -5.76
CA GLN A 325 -7.24 0.77 -5.98
C GLN A 325 -6.06 0.54 -5.03
N ASP A 326 -5.92 -0.67 -4.48
CA ASP A 326 -4.90 -1.03 -3.49
C ASP A 326 -4.89 -0.13 -2.24
N LEU A 327 -6.02 0.51 -1.93
CA LEU A 327 -6.20 1.35 -0.75
C LEU A 327 -6.84 0.52 0.37
N ASP A 328 -6.04 0.18 1.37
CA ASP A 328 -6.51 -0.60 2.51
C ASP A 328 -7.45 0.20 3.43
N GLU A 329 -8.07 -0.48 4.41
CA GLU A 329 -9.03 0.16 5.34
C GLU A 329 -8.41 1.30 6.18
N ARG A 330 -7.10 1.24 6.44
CA ARG A 330 -6.40 2.30 7.18
C ARG A 330 -6.17 3.51 6.28
N GLY A 331 -5.71 3.29 5.05
CA GLY A 331 -5.51 4.28 4.01
C GLY A 331 -6.81 4.97 3.65
N LEU A 332 -7.92 4.23 3.51
CA LEU A 332 -9.22 4.83 3.26
C LEU A 332 -9.70 5.71 4.42
N ARG A 333 -9.56 5.24 5.67
CA ARG A 333 -9.87 6.09 6.84
C ARG A 333 -9.01 7.33 6.88
N PHE A 334 -7.72 7.22 6.56
CA PHE A 334 -6.82 8.37 6.49
C PHE A 334 -7.24 9.35 5.38
N LEU A 335 -7.55 8.85 4.18
CA LEU A 335 -8.07 9.65 3.07
C LEU A 335 -9.33 10.42 3.46
N ILE A 336 -10.32 9.74 4.06
CA ILE A 336 -11.57 10.36 4.53
C ILE A 336 -11.29 11.43 5.58
N ARG A 337 -10.39 11.17 6.54
CA ARG A 337 -10.02 12.15 7.57
C ARG A 337 -9.34 13.38 7.02
N VAL A 338 -8.42 13.22 6.09
CA VAL A 338 -7.73 14.33 5.41
C VAL A 338 -8.75 15.16 4.63
N GLU A 339 -9.67 14.51 3.91
CA GLU A 339 -10.75 15.20 3.20
C GLU A 339 -11.69 15.94 4.17
N ALA A 340 -12.12 15.32 5.27
CA ALA A 340 -12.98 15.95 6.28
C ALA A 340 -12.35 17.22 6.88
N LEU A 341 -11.08 17.13 7.26
CA LEU A 341 -10.34 18.25 7.83
C LEU A 341 -10.08 19.36 6.80
N THR A 342 -9.90 19.00 5.53
CA THR A 342 -9.75 19.96 4.43
C THR A 342 -11.08 20.70 4.19
N LEU A 343 -12.18 19.95 4.05
CA LEU A 343 -13.53 20.50 3.88
C LEU A 343 -13.92 21.40 5.05
N ARG A 344 -13.53 21.08 6.29
CA ARG A 344 -13.75 21.96 7.44
C ARG A 344 -13.18 23.35 7.21
N VAL A 345 -11.95 23.45 6.69
CA VAL A 345 -11.29 24.74 6.43
C VAL A 345 -11.93 25.46 5.25
N GLU A 346 -12.20 24.74 4.16
CA GLU A 346 -12.87 25.28 2.98
C GLU A 346 -14.28 25.80 3.29
N ARG A 347 -15.01 25.11 4.17
CA ARG A 347 -16.33 25.49 4.66
C ARG A 347 -16.29 26.40 5.89
N SER A 348 -15.12 26.77 6.40
CA SER A 348 -15.01 27.71 7.52
C SER A 348 -15.23 29.14 7.03
N TRP A 349 -15.36 30.11 7.95
CA TRP A 349 -15.35 31.53 7.58
C TRP A 349 -14.13 31.93 6.74
N LEU A 350 -12.96 31.29 6.94
CA LEU A 350 -11.77 31.58 6.14
C LEU A 350 -11.90 31.13 4.68
N GLY A 351 -12.65 30.07 4.40
CA GLY A 351 -12.89 29.56 3.05
C GLY A 351 -14.16 30.10 2.39
N ARG A 352 -15.23 30.34 3.17
CA ARG A 352 -16.49 30.94 2.71
C ARG A 352 -16.42 32.46 2.52
N ALA A 353 -15.43 33.17 3.06
CA ALA A 353 -15.38 34.63 2.99
C ALA A 353 -15.19 35.12 1.54
N ARG A 354 -16.34 35.31 0.87
CA ARG A 354 -16.60 36.06 -0.37
C ARG A 354 -16.19 35.32 -1.63
N ILE A 355 -17.13 34.59 -2.24
CA ILE A 355 -16.96 34.06 -3.61
C ILE A 355 -16.70 35.18 -4.62
N GLY A 356 -17.23 36.38 -4.41
CA GLY A 356 -16.79 37.57 -5.15
C GLY A 356 -15.26 37.83 -5.13
N LEU A 357 -14.54 37.42 -4.07
CA LEU A 357 -13.07 37.42 -4.00
C LEU A 357 -12.43 36.16 -4.59
N ILE A 358 -13.13 35.02 -4.68
CA ILE A 358 -12.61 33.78 -5.26
C ILE A 358 -12.84 33.68 -6.77
N THR A 359 -13.83 34.37 -7.33
CA THR A 359 -14.14 34.33 -8.77
C THR A 359 -12.92 34.70 -9.62
N GLN A 360 -12.19 35.76 -9.24
CA GLN A 360 -10.99 36.15 -9.98
C GLN A 360 -9.85 35.12 -9.82
N PRO A 361 -9.47 34.66 -8.62
CA PRO A 361 -8.57 33.52 -8.43
C PRO A 361 -8.99 32.25 -9.20
N MET A 362 -10.26 31.84 -9.14
CA MET A 362 -10.79 30.71 -9.89
C MET A 362 -10.59 30.92 -11.40
N LEU A 363 -10.95 32.09 -11.93
CA LEU A 363 -10.70 32.43 -13.33
C LEU A 363 -9.22 32.51 -13.68
N ASN A 364 -8.34 32.85 -12.73
CA ASN A 364 -6.89 32.76 -12.93
C ASN A 364 -6.45 31.30 -13.12
N GLU A 365 -7.04 30.34 -12.40
CA GLU A 365 -6.76 28.91 -12.64
C GLU A 365 -7.19 28.51 -14.07
N TYR A 366 -8.35 28.97 -14.56
CA TYR A 366 -8.72 28.78 -15.98
C TYR A 366 -7.73 29.43 -16.95
N ARG A 367 -7.13 30.57 -16.61
CA ARG A 367 -6.10 31.23 -17.44
C ARG A 367 -4.81 30.42 -17.47
N LEU A 368 -4.36 29.95 -16.31
CA LEU A 368 -3.16 29.13 -16.17
C LEU A 368 -3.33 27.77 -16.86
N ALA A 369 -4.53 27.21 -16.84
CA ALA A 369 -4.90 26.00 -17.58
C ALA A 369 -5.10 26.23 -19.09
N GLY A 370 -5.02 27.49 -19.58
CA GLY A 370 -5.24 27.83 -21.00
C GLY A 370 -6.70 27.72 -21.46
N ARG A 371 -7.65 27.52 -20.54
CA ARG A 371 -9.09 27.30 -20.81
C ARG A 371 -9.95 28.57 -20.66
N TYR A 372 -9.35 29.69 -20.28
CA TYR A 372 -10.08 30.92 -20.02
C TYR A 372 -10.79 31.49 -21.25
N ASP A 373 -10.13 31.50 -22.42
CA ASP A 373 -10.75 32.06 -23.63
C ASP A 373 -11.90 31.19 -24.13
N GLU A 374 -11.79 29.87 -23.98
CA GLU A 374 -12.87 28.92 -24.25
C GLU A 374 -14.06 29.20 -23.33
N LEU A 375 -13.84 29.25 -22.01
CA LEU A 375 -14.89 29.53 -21.03
C LEU A 375 -15.59 30.88 -21.30
N LYS A 376 -14.80 31.93 -21.55
CA LYS A 376 -15.29 33.28 -21.86
C LYS A 376 -16.14 33.29 -23.14
N SER A 377 -15.69 32.60 -24.18
CA SER A 377 -16.40 32.54 -25.46
C SER A 377 -17.68 31.72 -25.34
N ALA A 378 -17.65 30.61 -24.60
CA ALA A 378 -18.81 29.77 -24.32
C ALA A 378 -19.88 30.56 -23.54
N ALA A 379 -19.50 31.28 -22.48
CA ALA A 379 -20.42 32.11 -21.71
C ALA A 379 -21.04 33.24 -22.56
N ALA A 380 -20.24 33.90 -23.40
CA ALA A 380 -20.75 34.94 -24.30
C ALA A 380 -21.71 34.37 -25.36
N LEU A 381 -21.37 33.21 -25.93
CA LEU A 381 -22.23 32.51 -26.89
C LEU A 381 -23.57 32.13 -26.24
N GLN A 382 -23.53 31.55 -25.04
CA GLN A 382 -24.73 31.18 -24.27
C GLN A 382 -25.64 32.39 -24.07
N HIS A 383 -25.11 33.51 -23.60
CA HIS A 383 -25.88 34.73 -23.39
C HIS A 383 -26.48 35.27 -24.70
N SER A 384 -25.68 35.33 -25.77
CA SER A 384 -26.17 35.82 -27.07
C SER A 384 -27.23 34.90 -27.71
N ALA A 385 -27.08 33.59 -27.59
CA ALA A 385 -28.02 32.61 -28.11
C ALA A 385 -29.34 32.65 -27.32
N ALA A 386 -29.28 32.73 -25.99
CA ALA A 386 -30.46 32.86 -25.14
C ALA A 386 -31.30 34.10 -25.50
N ALA A 387 -30.65 35.21 -25.85
CA ALA A 387 -31.32 36.45 -26.23
C ALA A 387 -32.13 36.35 -27.54
N THR A 388 -31.86 35.34 -28.38
CA THR A 388 -32.58 35.14 -29.65
C THR A 388 -33.88 34.34 -29.50
N VAL A 389 -34.12 33.76 -28.32
CA VAL A 389 -35.28 32.90 -28.05
C VAL A 389 -36.18 33.56 -27.02
N HIS A 390 -37.44 33.74 -27.40
CA HIS A 390 -38.52 34.14 -26.50
C HIS A 390 -39.54 33.02 -26.46
N PHE A 391 -39.77 32.46 -25.27
CA PHE A 391 -40.87 31.54 -25.05
C PHE A 391 -42.16 32.35 -24.87
N ASP A 392 -43.24 31.93 -25.53
CA ASP A 392 -44.56 32.57 -25.40
C ASP A 392 -45.11 32.48 -23.96
N GLN A 393 -44.71 31.45 -23.22
CA GLN A 393 -44.91 31.31 -21.79
C GLN A 393 -43.59 30.89 -21.14
N SER A 394 -43.21 31.52 -20.04
CA SER A 394 -42.00 31.12 -19.31
C SER A 394 -42.15 29.67 -18.81
N PRO A 395 -41.14 28.81 -19.05
CA PRO A 395 -41.15 27.45 -18.55
C PRO A 395 -41.22 27.42 -17.02
N SER A 396 -41.92 26.42 -16.47
CA SER A 396 -41.96 26.25 -15.02
C SER A 396 -40.54 25.99 -14.46
N PRO A 397 -40.24 26.36 -13.21
CA PRO A 397 -38.96 26.04 -12.59
C PRO A 397 -38.59 24.56 -12.68
N MET A 398 -39.56 23.67 -12.49
CA MET A 398 -39.36 22.22 -12.60
C MET A 398 -38.96 21.79 -14.01
N THR A 399 -39.57 22.38 -15.03
CA THR A 399 -39.23 22.12 -16.45
C THR A 399 -37.80 22.54 -16.76
N VAL A 400 -37.37 23.70 -16.25
CA VAL A 400 -36.00 24.22 -16.41
C VAL A 400 -34.99 23.27 -15.76
N LEU A 401 -35.22 22.90 -14.48
CA LEU A 401 -34.33 22.03 -13.74
C LEU A 401 -34.21 20.64 -14.37
N ARG A 402 -35.32 20.02 -14.80
CA ARG A 402 -35.31 18.72 -15.50
C ARG A 402 -34.58 18.79 -16.83
N THR A 403 -34.78 19.87 -17.59
CA THR A 403 -34.07 20.07 -18.85
C THR A 403 -32.57 20.20 -18.60
N LEU A 404 -32.13 20.94 -17.58
CA LEU A 404 -30.71 21.00 -17.21
C LEU A 404 -30.14 19.65 -16.75
N ALA A 405 -30.92 18.86 -15.98
CA ALA A 405 -30.51 17.52 -15.60
C ALA A 405 -30.31 16.60 -16.82
N ALA A 406 -31.21 16.68 -17.82
CA ALA A 406 -31.05 15.98 -19.08
C ALA A 406 -29.83 16.45 -19.89
N LEU A 407 -29.40 17.70 -19.70
CA LEU A 407 -28.17 18.26 -20.27
C LEU A 407 -26.91 17.93 -19.45
N GLY A 408 -27.04 17.12 -18.39
CA GLY A 408 -25.93 16.62 -17.59
C GLY A 408 -25.61 17.41 -16.33
N TRP A 409 -26.46 18.36 -15.92
CA TRP A 409 -26.30 19.00 -14.61
C TRP A 409 -26.78 18.07 -13.48
N ASN A 410 -25.88 17.72 -12.57
CA ASN A 410 -26.22 16.91 -11.40
C ASN A 410 -26.84 17.78 -10.32
N PHE A 411 -28.13 17.56 -10.05
CA PHE A 411 -28.87 18.36 -9.06
C PHE A 411 -28.33 18.09 -7.65
N PRO A 412 -27.96 19.14 -6.88
CA PRO A 412 -27.49 18.98 -5.52
C PRO A 412 -28.64 18.50 -4.61
N PRO A 413 -28.38 17.62 -3.63
CA PRO A 413 -29.41 17.11 -2.73
C PRO A 413 -30.01 18.19 -1.82
N ASN A 414 -29.27 19.27 -1.56
CA ASN A 414 -29.74 20.43 -0.79
C ASN A 414 -29.46 21.72 -1.60
N ILE A 415 -30.50 22.28 -2.23
CA ILE A 415 -30.36 23.46 -3.09
C ILE A 415 -29.98 24.72 -2.31
N VAL A 416 -30.44 24.86 -1.06
CA VAL A 416 -30.15 26.03 -0.22
C VAL A 416 -28.68 26.06 0.17
N GLU A 417 -28.16 24.92 0.63
CA GLU A 417 -26.73 24.79 0.93
C GLU A 417 -25.88 24.97 -0.33
N TYR A 418 -26.33 24.48 -1.48
CA TYR A 418 -25.64 24.68 -2.75
C TYR A 418 -25.56 26.15 -3.18
N LEU A 419 -26.66 26.91 -3.04
CA LEU A 419 -26.71 28.34 -3.31
C LEU A 419 -25.73 29.11 -2.41
N ASP A 420 -25.75 28.82 -1.11
CA ASP A 420 -24.84 29.41 -0.12
C ASP A 420 -23.37 29.03 -0.37
N GLU A 421 -23.09 27.79 -0.76
CA GLU A 421 -21.74 27.30 -1.05
C GLU A 421 -21.16 27.87 -2.34
N HIS A 422 -21.98 28.27 -3.31
CA HIS A 422 -21.54 28.75 -4.62
C HIS A 422 -21.82 30.24 -4.87
N ASP A 423 -22.41 30.97 -3.91
CA ASP A 423 -22.78 32.39 -3.99
C ASP A 423 -23.58 32.69 -5.26
N LEU A 424 -24.51 31.79 -5.58
CA LEU A 424 -25.39 31.87 -6.75
C LEU A 424 -26.60 32.77 -6.52
N GLY A 425 -26.52 33.63 -5.50
CA GLY A 425 -27.59 34.52 -5.08
C GLY A 425 -28.79 33.77 -4.49
N GLU A 426 -29.96 34.41 -4.56
CA GLU A 426 -31.22 33.77 -4.19
C GLU A 426 -31.63 32.71 -5.24
N LEU A 427 -32.51 31.79 -4.84
CA LEU A 427 -33.05 30.77 -5.75
C LEU A 427 -33.58 31.37 -7.06
N GLY A 428 -34.15 32.58 -7.03
CA GLY A 428 -34.60 33.28 -8.23
C GLY A 428 -33.47 33.59 -9.24
N GLU A 429 -32.30 34.01 -8.77
CA GLU A 429 -31.16 34.34 -9.64
C GLU A 429 -30.55 33.08 -10.27
N LEU A 430 -30.50 31.98 -9.52
CA LEU A 430 -30.15 30.68 -10.06
C LEU A 430 -31.15 30.25 -11.14
N MET A 431 -32.46 30.42 -10.89
CA MET A 431 -33.49 30.06 -11.86
C MET A 431 -33.41 30.90 -13.14
N ASP A 432 -33.11 32.19 -13.05
CA ASP A 432 -32.89 33.06 -14.21
C ASP A 432 -31.66 32.61 -15.03
N THR A 433 -30.58 32.23 -14.34
CA THR A 433 -29.36 31.72 -14.99
C THR A 433 -29.61 30.36 -15.64
N ALA A 434 -30.34 29.49 -14.95
CA ALA A 434 -30.75 28.18 -15.43
C ALA A 434 -31.65 28.29 -16.67
N GLU A 435 -32.62 29.20 -16.65
CA GLU A 435 -33.49 29.47 -17.78
C GLU A 435 -32.70 30.04 -18.97
N THR A 436 -31.75 30.95 -18.72
CA THR A 436 -30.83 31.47 -19.75
C THR A 436 -30.07 30.32 -20.42
N SER A 437 -29.59 29.36 -19.64
CA SER A 437 -28.90 28.18 -20.17
C SER A 437 -29.82 27.31 -21.05
N VAL A 438 -31.05 27.06 -20.59
CA VAL A 438 -32.05 26.28 -21.35
C VAL A 438 -32.42 26.99 -22.66
N ARG A 439 -32.64 28.31 -22.63
CA ARG A 439 -32.93 29.13 -23.83
C ARG A 439 -31.77 29.09 -24.83
N ALA A 440 -30.54 29.23 -24.36
CA ALA A 440 -29.35 29.14 -25.20
C ALA A 440 -29.26 27.76 -25.88
N HIS A 441 -29.51 26.70 -25.12
CA HIS A 441 -29.46 25.33 -25.64
C HIS A 441 -30.55 25.09 -26.69
N TYR A 442 -31.77 25.58 -26.44
CA TYR A 442 -32.87 25.57 -27.43
C TYR A 442 -32.49 26.33 -28.70
N ALA A 443 -31.90 27.53 -28.58
CA ALA A 443 -31.47 28.35 -29.72
C ALA A 443 -30.40 27.66 -30.59
N LEU A 444 -29.43 27.00 -29.94
CA LEU A 444 -28.27 26.42 -30.61
C LEU A 444 -28.57 25.04 -31.21
N PHE A 445 -29.43 24.24 -30.57
CA PHE A 445 -29.61 22.82 -30.92
C PHE A 445 -31.06 22.44 -31.24
N GLY A 446 -32.04 23.33 -31.03
CA GLY A 446 -33.45 23.08 -31.34
C GLY A 446 -34.09 21.97 -30.50
N LEU A 447 -33.52 21.65 -29.34
CA LEU A 447 -34.01 20.58 -28.47
C LEU A 447 -35.24 21.05 -27.66
N PRO A 448 -36.36 20.32 -27.69
CA PRO A 448 -37.57 20.70 -26.96
C PRO A 448 -37.36 20.61 -25.45
N LEU A 449 -38.16 21.39 -24.71
CA LEU A 449 -38.21 21.33 -23.25
C LEU A 449 -38.69 19.95 -22.78
N VAL A 450 -38.13 19.45 -21.67
CA VAL A 450 -38.59 18.19 -21.06
C VAL A 450 -39.89 18.46 -20.31
N GLU A 451 -41.03 18.14 -20.92
CA GLU A 451 -42.36 18.38 -20.34
C GLU A 451 -42.64 17.51 -19.10
N SER A 452 -43.52 17.99 -18.21
CA SER A 452 -43.95 17.27 -17.03
C SER A 452 -45.10 16.31 -17.35
N GLU A 453 -44.82 15.01 -17.48
CA GLU A 453 -45.86 13.99 -17.31
C GLU A 453 -45.87 13.53 -15.84
N GLY A 454 -46.90 13.93 -15.07
CA GLY A 454 -47.31 13.26 -13.82
C GLY A 454 -46.68 13.71 -12.49
N GLU A 455 -47.54 13.72 -11.45
CA GLU A 455 -47.39 14.01 -10.00
C GLU A 455 -46.25 14.92 -9.52
N GLU A 456 -46.66 16.10 -9.01
CA GLU A 456 -45.83 17.10 -8.35
C GLU A 456 -45.16 16.55 -7.07
N ALA A 457 -43.98 15.95 -7.21
CA ALA A 457 -43.07 15.79 -6.08
C ALA A 457 -42.56 17.19 -5.67
N SER A 458 -43.08 17.68 -4.55
CA SER A 458 -42.70 18.94 -3.91
C SER A 458 -41.21 18.97 -3.53
N ILE A 459 -40.36 19.46 -4.43
CA ILE A 459 -38.95 19.79 -4.13
C ILE A 459 -38.85 21.04 -3.23
N PHE A 460 -39.90 21.88 -3.23
CA PHE A 460 -39.97 23.10 -2.43
C PHE A 460 -40.84 22.84 -1.20
N ASP A 461 -40.23 22.63 -0.03
CA ASP A 461 -40.98 22.65 1.23
C ASP A 461 -41.65 24.02 1.38
N ALA A 462 -42.97 24.01 1.49
CA ALA A 462 -43.82 25.19 1.44
C ALA A 462 -43.77 25.93 2.77
N SER A 463 -42.69 26.68 3.05
CA SER A 463 -42.67 27.52 4.24
C SER A 463 -41.79 28.77 4.20
N GLU A 464 -41.52 29.39 3.04
CA GLU A 464 -41.01 30.77 3.04
C GLU A 464 -41.48 31.56 1.80
N PRO A 465 -42.15 32.72 1.97
CA PRO A 465 -42.66 33.49 0.86
C PRO A 465 -41.53 34.19 0.08
N MET A 466 -41.64 34.20 -1.25
CA MET A 466 -40.91 35.10 -2.15
C MET A 466 -41.18 36.56 -1.76
N MET A 467 -40.41 37.10 -0.81
CA MET A 467 -40.43 38.51 -0.44
C MET A 467 -39.00 39.03 -0.57
N THR A 468 -38.84 39.97 -1.50
CA THR A 468 -37.66 40.81 -1.69
C THR A 468 -37.24 41.40 -0.34
N ARG A 469 -36.11 40.98 0.21
CA ARG A 469 -35.49 41.73 1.31
C ARG A 469 -34.75 42.90 0.68
N GLY A 470 -35.34 44.09 0.83
CA GLY A 470 -34.81 45.33 0.27
C GLY A 470 -33.44 45.71 0.87
N SER A 471 -32.59 46.18 -0.06
CA SER A 471 -31.38 47.02 0.05
C SER A 471 -30.24 46.59 0.97
#